data_AF-A0A933E0K9-F1
#
_entry.id   AF-A0A933E0K9-F1
#
_cell.length_a   1.000
_cell.length_b   1.000
_cell.length_c   1.000
_cell.angle_alpha   90.00
_cell.angle_beta   90.00
_cell.angle_gamma   90.00
#
_symmetry.space_group_name_H-M   'P 1'
#
loop_
_entity.id
_entity.type
_entity.pdbx_description
1 polymer ?
#
loop_
_entity_poly.entity_id
_entity_poly.type
_entity_poly.pdbx_seq_one_letter_code
_entity_poly.pdbx_strand_id
1 'polypeptide(L)' 'MKKHWTEGEIVEITALVAYFGFMNRWNDAMATPLEEEPAEIAEKHIAAHGWRIGKHAPGG' A
#
# COMPACT_ATOMS: atom_id res chain seq x y z
N MET A 1 -6.74 9.17 20.41
CA MET A 1 -7.89 8.80 19.54
C MET A 1 -9.24 9.14 20.16
N LYS A 2 -9.60 8.67 21.36
CA LYS A 2 -10.93 8.90 21.98
C LYS A 2 -11.41 10.37 22.13
N LYS A 3 -10.52 11.35 21.97
CA LYS A 3 -10.85 12.79 21.93
C LYS A 3 -11.51 13.22 20.59
N HIS A 4 -11.31 12.46 19.52
CA HIS A 4 -11.70 12.84 18.16
C HIS A 4 -12.55 11.78 17.44
N TRP A 5 -12.61 10.56 17.98
CA TRP A 5 -13.31 9.44 17.37
C TRP A 5 -14.07 8.64 18.43
N THR A 6 -15.22 8.13 18.02
CA THR A 6 -16.02 7.15 18.76
C THR A 6 -15.28 5.82 18.86
N GLU A 7 -15.72 4.94 19.76
CA GLU A 7 -15.08 3.62 19.90
C GLU A 7 -15.22 2.77 18.63
N GLY A 8 -16.35 2.88 17.90
CA GLY A 8 -16.55 2.21 16.62
C GLY A 8 -15.55 2.69 15.55
N GLU A 9 -15.40 4.01 15.38
CA GLU A 9 -14.45 4.58 14.42
C GLU A 9 -13.00 4.19 14.75
N ILE A 10 -12.65 4.09 16.05
CA ILE A 10 -11.31 3.62 16.46
C ILE A 10 -11.10 2.15 16.08
N VAL A 11 -12.12 1.31 16.23
CA VAL A 11 -12.07 -0.09 15.80
C VAL A 11 -11.88 -0.17 14.29
N GLU A 12 -12.60 0.61 13.50
CA GLU A 12 -12.49 0.63 12.04
C GLU A 12 -11.11 1.11 11.57
N ILE A 13 -10.59 2.19 12.14
CA ILE A 13 -9.23 2.68 11.84
C ILE A 13 -8.21 1.58 12.16
N THR A 14 -8.33 0.94 13.32
CA THR A 14 -7.40 -0.12 13.73
C THR A 14 -7.51 -1.33 12.82
N ALA A 15 -8.71 -1.70 12.39
CA ALA A 15 -8.95 -2.80 11.47
C ALA A 15 -8.33 -2.52 10.09
N LEU A 16 -8.46 -1.31 9.56
CA LEU A 16 -7.82 -0.92 8.30
C LEU A 16 -6.29 -0.92 8.41
N VAL A 17 -5.73 -0.41 9.51
CA VAL A 17 -4.28 -0.47 9.76
C VAL A 17 -3.80 -1.93 9.78
N ALA A 18 -4.51 -2.83 10.47
CA ALA A 18 -4.17 -4.25 10.51
C ALA A 18 -4.28 -4.91 9.13
N TYR A 19 -5.35 -4.61 8.38
CA TYR A 19 -5.58 -5.13 7.04
C TYR A 19 -4.48 -4.72 6.06
N PHE A 20 -4.14 -3.42 5.99
CA PHE A 20 -3.06 -2.96 5.13
C PHE A 20 -1.68 -3.44 5.60
N GLY A 21 -1.49 -3.61 6.91
CA GLY A 21 -0.29 -4.24 7.46
C GLY A 21 -0.11 -5.68 6.96
N PHE A 22 -1.18 -6.47 6.96
CA PHE A 22 -1.18 -7.81 6.37
C PHE A 22 -0.92 -7.76 4.85
N MET A 23 -1.67 -6.93 4.13
CA MET A 23 -1.56 -6.82 2.66
C MET A 23 -0.18 -6.37 2.20
N ASN A 24 0.46 -5.42 2.88
CA ASN A 24 1.82 -4.98 2.55
C ASN A 24 2.82 -6.14 2.66
N ARG A 25 2.69 -6.99 3.70
CA ARG A 25 3.56 -8.17 3.85
C ARG A 25 3.23 -9.27 2.86
N TRP A 26 1.95 -9.48 2.58
CA TRP A 26 1.52 -10.47 1.59
C TRP A 26 2.03 -10.11 0.20
N ASN A 27 1.82 -8.88 -0.25
CA ASN A 27 2.29 -8.41 -1.56
C ASN A 27 3.82 -8.42 -1.66
N ASP A 28 4.52 -8.08 -0.57
CA ASP A 28 5.98 -8.17 -0.52
C ASP A 28 6.46 -9.63 -0.67
N ALA A 29 5.80 -10.59 -0.03
CA ALA A 29 6.16 -12.01 -0.12
C ALA A 29 5.83 -12.62 -1.50
N MET A 30 4.66 -12.27 -2.05
CA MET A 30 4.18 -12.83 -3.31
C MET A 30 4.78 -12.13 -4.54
N ALA A 31 5.39 -10.96 -4.36
CA ALA A 31 5.97 -10.13 -5.42
C ALA A 31 5.02 -9.98 -6.62
N THR A 32 3.72 -9.81 -6.35
CA THR A 32 2.70 -9.72 -7.39
C THR A 32 3.06 -8.59 -8.36
N PRO A 33 3.14 -8.84 -9.68
CA PRO A 33 3.44 -7.81 -10.65
C PRO A 33 2.45 -6.64 -10.51
N LEU A 34 2.96 -5.43 -10.56
CA LEU A 34 2.13 -4.24 -10.60
C LEU A 34 1.50 -4.12 -11.99
N GLU A 35 0.22 -3.76 -12.01
CA GLU A 35 -0.46 -3.41 -13.26
C GLU A 35 0.19 -2.18 -13.89
N GLU A 36 0.11 -2.08 -15.22
CA GLU A 36 0.79 -1.03 -16.00
C GLU A 36 0.31 0.38 -15.61
N GLU A 37 -1.00 0.58 -15.47
CA GLU A 37 -1.58 1.88 -15.12
C GLU A 37 -1.12 2.41 -13.73
N PRO A 38 -1.20 1.64 -12.63
CA PRO A 38 -0.63 2.05 -11.34
C PRO A 38 0.87 2.33 -11.38
N ALA A 39 1.64 1.56 -12.15
CA ALA A 39 3.08 1.77 -12.31
C ALA A 39 3.37 3.11 -12.98
N GLU A 40 2.65 3.45 -14.05
CA GLU A 40 2.78 4.74 -14.74
C GLU A 40 2.42 5.93 -13.85
N ILE A 41 1.34 5.82 -13.07
CA ILE A 41 0.93 6.85 -12.11
C ILE A 41 2.03 7.05 -11.05
N ALA A 42 2.56 5.96 -10.50
CA ALA A 42 3.61 6.04 -9.50
C ALA A 42 4.90 6.67 -10.08
N GLU A 43 5.30 6.27 -11.29
CA GLU A 43 6.46 6.85 -11.95
C GLU A 43 6.29 8.35 -12.18
N LYS A 44 5.12 8.76 -12.68
CA LYS A 44 4.81 10.17 -12.96
C LYS A 44 4.81 11.06 -11.71
N HIS A 45 4.29 10.56 -10.59
CA HIS A 45 3.99 11.40 -9.44
C HIS A 45 4.99 11.27 -8.28
N ILE A 46 5.60 10.10 -8.09
CA ILE A 46 6.41 9.80 -6.91
C ILE A 46 7.81 9.27 -7.21
N ALA A 47 8.20 9.05 -8.48
CA ALA A 47 9.57 8.67 -8.82
C ALA A 47 10.63 9.71 -8.41
N ALA A 48 10.28 11.01 -8.46
CA ALA A 48 11.13 12.11 -8.00
C ALA A 48 11.41 12.05 -6.49
N HIS A 49 10.57 11.36 -5.73
CA HIS A 49 10.72 11.14 -4.29
C HIS A 49 11.43 9.80 -3.97
N GLY A 50 12.07 9.19 -4.97
CA GLY A 50 12.89 7.98 -4.79
C GLY A 50 12.14 6.66 -4.94
N TRP A 51 10.86 6.69 -5.33
CA TRP A 51 10.11 5.48 -5.64
C TRP A 51 10.65 4.77 -6.89
N ARG A 52 10.65 3.43 -6.88
CA ARG A 52 11.02 2.55 -8.01
C ARG A 52 10.14 1.29 -7.96
N ILE A 53 9.76 0.75 -9.12
CA ILE A 53 8.88 -0.44 -9.23
C ILE A 53 9.48 -1.72 -8.61
N GLY A 54 10.80 -1.87 -8.65
CA GLY A 54 11.52 -3.00 -8.03
C GLY A 54 11.01 -4.37 -8.48
N LYS A 55 10.84 -5.28 -7.52
CA LYS A 55 10.42 -6.69 -7.74
C LYS A 55 8.99 -6.87 -8.27
N HIS A 56 8.24 -5.79 -8.42
CA HIS A 56 6.88 -5.81 -8.97
C HIS A 56 6.85 -5.50 -10.48
N ALA A 57 8.00 -5.40 -11.13
CA ALA A 57 8.06 -5.24 -12.58
C ALA A 57 7.43 -6.46 -13.30
N PRO A 58 6.73 -6.25 -14.44
CA PRO A 58 6.26 -7.35 -15.28
C PRO A 58 7.43 -8.25 -15.72
N GLY A 59 7.32 -9.56 -15.47
CA GLY A 59 8.31 -10.55 -15.92
C GLY A 59 9.55 -10.72 -15.04
N GLY A 60 9.45 -10.41 -13.73
CA GLY A 60 10.48 -10.70 -12.73
C GLY A 60 10.87 -12.18 -12.63
#